data_AF-A0A842CNJ9-F1
#
_entry.id   AF-A0A842CNJ9-F1
#
_cell.length_a   1.000
_cell.length_b   1.000
_cell.length_c   1.000
_cell.angle_alpha   90.00
_cell.angle_beta   90.00
_cell.angle_gamma   90.00
#
_symmetry.space_group_name_H-M   'P 1'
#
loop_
_entity.id
_entity.type
_entity.pdbx_description
1 polymer ?
#
loop_
_entity_poly.entity_id
_entity_poly.type
_entity_poly.pdbx_seq_one_letter_code
_entity_poly.pdbx_strand_id
1 'polypeptide(L)'
;MRLDFSKKTMQDFERNAEVVHATRERSFWRFMLADRRAVFATSVLILITVACIFAFLSPYDPNALSVQDKLMPPNSSHWFGTDDHGRDYLTRVLYGGRVSLLVGVFAMMIAVVVGTLAGTVSGYFGGFVDNMVMRFLDIFMSIPSFFLLMILNAYLKPGISNIIIIIGLLSWMEVARIVRAETLTLKEREFILYSKSSGGGFFHIMFKHIIPNAMPSIVVAASLNVATAILTESALSFLGLGVQQPNASWGSMLNNAQGYVGEATYLALFPGLLILMTILSFNVLGDVLRKGLSRRY
;
A
#
# COMPACT_ATOMS: atom_id res chain seq x y z
N MET A 1 -45.79 -11.94 -29.18
CA MET A 1 -44.53 -12.02 -29.93
C MET A 1 -43.44 -12.48 -28.96
N ARG A 2 -43.15 -13.79 -28.89
CA ARG A 2 -42.10 -14.33 -27.99
C ARG A 2 -40.77 -14.15 -28.71
N LEU A 3 -39.88 -13.32 -28.16
CA LEU A 3 -38.50 -13.19 -28.63
C LEU A 3 -37.78 -14.49 -28.29
N ASP A 4 -37.57 -15.32 -29.31
CA ASP A 4 -36.76 -16.53 -29.22
C ASP A 4 -35.29 -16.12 -29.21
N PHE A 5 -34.78 -15.77 -28.02
CA PHE A 5 -33.36 -15.51 -27.79
C PHE A 5 -32.60 -16.83 -27.96
N SER A 6 -32.17 -17.10 -29.20
CA SER A 6 -31.36 -18.25 -29.54
C SER A 6 -30.07 -18.28 -28.71
N LYS A 7 -29.68 -19.48 -28.25
CA LYS A 7 -28.38 -19.74 -27.59
C LYS A 7 -27.19 -19.14 -28.37
N LYS A 8 -27.30 -19.07 -29.70
CA LYS A 8 -26.29 -18.49 -30.58
C LYS A 8 -26.10 -16.99 -30.35
N THR A 9 -27.19 -16.24 -30.22
CA THR A 9 -27.17 -14.80 -29.93
C THR A 9 -26.55 -14.51 -28.56
N MET A 10 -26.79 -15.40 -27.58
CA MET A 10 -26.23 -15.30 -26.23
C MET A 10 -24.72 -15.58 -26.23
N GLN A 11 -24.28 -16.63 -26.94
CA GLN A 11 -22.87 -16.94 -27.14
C GLN A 11 -22.12 -15.83 -27.89
N ASP A 12 -22.74 -15.24 -28.92
CA ASP A 12 -22.16 -14.13 -29.66
C ASP A 12 -22.02 -12.87 -28.77
N PHE A 13 -22.96 -12.65 -27.85
CA PHE A 13 -22.90 -11.54 -26.89
C PHE A 13 -21.80 -11.74 -25.84
N GLU A 14 -21.68 -12.95 -25.27
CA GLU A 14 -20.61 -13.32 -24.33
C GLU A 14 -19.24 -13.18 -24.99
N ARG A 15 -19.08 -13.73 -26.20
CA ARG A 15 -17.84 -13.62 -26.98
C ARG A 15 -17.48 -12.16 -27.30
N ASN A 16 -18.45 -11.33 -27.67
CA ASN A 16 -18.19 -9.92 -27.95
C ASN A 16 -17.82 -9.14 -26.67
N ALA A 17 -18.46 -9.46 -25.54
CA ALA A 17 -18.09 -8.88 -24.24
C ALA A 17 -16.64 -9.26 -23.87
N GLU A 18 -16.27 -10.53 -24.00
CA GLU A 18 -14.89 -11.01 -23.77
C GLU A 18 -13.87 -10.30 -24.65
N VAL A 19 -14.16 -10.12 -25.94
CA VAL A 19 -13.27 -9.42 -26.88
C VAL A 19 -13.11 -7.95 -26.50
N VAL A 20 -14.19 -7.26 -26.10
CA VAL A 20 -14.13 -5.85 -25.65
C VAL A 20 -13.35 -5.72 -24.34
N HIS A 21 -13.57 -6.62 -23.38
CA HIS A 21 -12.81 -6.66 -22.12
C HIS A 21 -11.32 -6.90 -22.37
N ALA A 22 -10.97 -7.89 -23.20
CA ALA A 22 -9.59 -8.20 -23.56
C ALA A 22 -8.91 -7.03 -24.31
N THR A 23 -9.65 -6.30 -25.14
CA THR A 23 -9.13 -5.12 -25.87
C THR A 23 -8.88 -3.94 -24.92
N ARG A 24 -9.78 -3.70 -23.95
CA ARG A 24 -9.59 -2.69 -22.88
C ARG A 24 -8.39 -3.02 -21.98
N GLU A 25 -8.21 -4.28 -21.60
CA GLU A 25 -7.06 -4.70 -20.78
C GLU A 25 -5.74 -4.62 -21.52
N ARG A 26 -5.70 -5.02 -22.80
CA ARG A 26 -4.51 -4.84 -23.65
C ARG A 26 -4.16 -3.36 -23.84
N SER A 27 -5.17 -2.48 -23.93
CA SER A 27 -4.94 -1.03 -24.01
C SER A 27 -4.32 -0.47 -22.72
N PHE A 28 -4.78 -0.95 -21.55
CA PHE A 28 -4.23 -0.54 -20.25
C PHE A 28 -2.76 -0.94 -20.08
N TRP A 29 -2.42 -2.21 -20.32
CA TRP A 29 -1.04 -2.69 -20.18
C TRP A 29 -0.11 -2.04 -21.19
N ARG A 30 -0.57 -1.83 -22.43
CA ARG A 30 0.20 -1.07 -23.44
C ARG A 30 0.45 0.37 -22.99
N PHE A 31 -0.53 1.02 -22.39
CA PHE A 31 -0.36 2.36 -21.84
C PHE A 31 0.68 2.39 -20.70
N MET A 32 0.60 1.44 -19.77
CA MET A 32 1.58 1.36 -18.67
C MET A 32 3.00 1.09 -19.17
N LEU A 33 3.17 0.18 -20.13
CA LEU A 33 4.48 -0.13 -20.73
C LEU A 33 5.00 1.01 -21.62
N ALA A 34 4.12 1.86 -22.14
CA ALA A 34 4.52 3.03 -22.93
C ALA A 34 4.94 4.23 -22.07
N ASP A 35 4.44 4.38 -20.83
CA ASP A 35 4.86 5.45 -19.94
C ASP A 35 6.23 5.12 -19.30
N ARG A 36 7.27 5.84 -19.74
CA ARG A 36 8.66 5.65 -19.25
C ARG A 36 8.77 5.75 -17.72
N ARG A 37 7.94 6.58 -17.08
CA ARG A 37 7.95 6.74 -15.62
C ARG A 37 7.40 5.51 -14.93
N ALA A 38 6.32 4.93 -15.46
CA ALA A 38 5.76 3.70 -14.91
C ALA A 38 6.72 2.53 -15.06
N VAL A 39 7.38 2.38 -16.22
CA VAL A 39 8.39 1.34 -16.43
C VAL A 39 9.55 1.52 -15.45
N PHE A 40 10.07 2.74 -15.29
CA PHE A 40 11.14 3.02 -14.33
C PHE A 40 10.73 2.71 -12.89
N ALA A 41 9.60 3.26 -12.42
CA ALA A 41 9.10 3.04 -11.06
C ALA A 41 8.84 1.55 -10.78
N THR A 42 8.22 0.83 -11.72
CA THR A 42 7.97 -0.61 -11.59
C THR A 42 9.27 -1.39 -11.54
N SER A 43 10.25 -1.05 -12.39
CA SER A 43 11.55 -1.75 -12.43
C SER A 43 12.33 -1.54 -11.14
N VAL A 44 12.37 -0.32 -10.62
CA VAL A 44 13.01 0.01 -9.33
C VAL A 44 12.34 -0.76 -8.19
N LEU A 45 11.00 -0.72 -8.12
CA LEU A 45 10.26 -1.38 -7.05
C LEU A 45 10.46 -2.91 -7.09
N ILE A 46 10.44 -3.51 -8.28
CA ILE A 46 10.73 -4.94 -8.45
C ILE A 46 12.15 -5.24 -8.01
N LEU A 47 13.14 -4.45 -8.43
CA LEU A 47 14.54 -4.66 -8.05
C LEU A 47 14.73 -4.60 -6.54
N ILE A 48 14.19 -3.59 -5.87
CA ILE A 48 14.26 -3.44 -4.40
C ILE A 48 13.55 -4.62 -3.72
N THR A 49 12.34 -4.96 -4.17
CA THR A 49 11.56 -6.05 -3.57
C THR A 49 12.26 -7.40 -3.72
N VAL A 50 12.80 -7.69 -4.90
CA VAL A 50 13.58 -8.90 -5.19
C VAL A 50 14.85 -8.92 -4.33
N ALA A 51 15.62 -7.84 -4.28
CA ALA A 51 16.81 -7.75 -3.45
C ALA A 51 16.48 -7.99 -1.96
N CYS A 52 15.38 -7.42 -1.46
CA CYS A 52 14.93 -7.65 -0.09
C CYS A 52 14.49 -9.11 0.12
N ILE A 53 13.71 -9.71 -0.79
CA ILE A 53 13.28 -11.11 -0.68
C ILE A 53 14.49 -12.04 -0.66
N PHE A 54 15.47 -11.81 -1.52
CA PHE A 54 16.70 -12.60 -1.63
C PHE A 54 17.80 -12.21 -0.63
N ALA A 55 17.51 -11.38 0.38
CA ALA A 55 18.50 -11.02 1.40
C ALA A 55 19.12 -12.21 2.14
N PHE A 56 18.45 -13.36 2.15
CA PHE A 56 18.95 -14.60 2.77
C PHE A 56 20.13 -15.21 2.01
N LEU A 57 20.40 -14.76 0.77
CA LEU A 57 21.58 -15.13 0.00
C LEU A 57 22.84 -14.39 0.47
N SER A 58 22.70 -13.39 1.34
CA SER A 58 23.87 -12.73 1.93
C SER A 58 24.69 -13.75 2.73
N PRO A 59 26.03 -13.73 2.60
CA PRO A 59 26.90 -14.60 3.39
C PRO A 59 26.99 -14.18 4.87
N TYR A 60 26.44 -13.02 5.24
CA TYR A 60 26.48 -12.47 6.59
C TYR A 60 25.17 -12.72 7.35
N ASP A 61 25.29 -13.02 8.64
CA ASP A 61 24.13 -12.96 9.55
C ASP A 61 23.82 -11.48 9.86
N PRO A 62 22.58 -10.99 9.62
CA PRO A 62 22.18 -9.61 9.88
C PRO A 62 22.41 -9.14 11.32
N ASN A 63 22.51 -10.07 12.28
CA ASN A 63 22.64 -9.77 13.71
C ASN A 63 24.00 -10.17 14.31
N ALA A 64 24.91 -10.75 13.51
CA ALA A 64 26.25 -11.10 13.99
C ALA A 64 27.05 -9.84 14.34
N LEU A 65 27.42 -9.72 15.60
CA LEU A 65 28.17 -8.59 16.13
C LEU A 65 29.67 -8.79 15.93
N SER A 66 30.37 -7.74 15.51
CA SER A 66 31.83 -7.71 15.46
C SER A 66 32.35 -6.41 16.06
N VAL A 67 33.07 -6.48 17.17
CA VAL A 67 33.64 -5.27 17.79
C VAL A 67 34.80 -4.71 16.96
N GLN A 68 35.50 -5.57 16.22
CA GLN A 68 36.66 -5.21 15.41
C GLN A 68 36.24 -4.45 14.14
N ASP A 69 35.06 -4.78 13.62
CA ASP A 69 34.55 -4.23 12.37
C ASP A 69 33.57 -3.08 12.61
N LYS A 70 33.65 -2.35 13.73
CA LYS A 70 32.74 -1.22 13.99
C LYS A 70 32.98 -0.06 13.03
N LEU A 71 31.88 0.47 12.48
CA LEU A 71 31.89 1.69 11.62
C LEU A 71 32.92 1.63 10.48
N MET A 72 33.14 0.44 9.91
CA MET A 72 34.01 0.30 8.76
C MET A 72 33.33 0.92 7.53
N PRO A 73 34.05 1.74 6.76
CA PRO A 73 33.53 2.27 5.52
C PRO A 73 33.28 1.14 4.49
N PRO A 74 32.43 1.40 3.48
CA PRO A 74 32.22 0.50 2.35
C PRO A 74 33.51 -0.08 1.77
N ASN A 75 33.59 -1.40 1.68
CA ASN A 75 34.74 -2.12 1.15
C ASN A 75 34.31 -3.44 0.46
N SER A 76 35.27 -4.20 -0.06
CA SER A 76 34.99 -5.44 -0.81
C SER A 76 34.30 -6.53 0.01
N SER A 77 34.55 -6.57 1.33
CA SER A 77 33.91 -7.50 2.25
C SER A 77 32.53 -6.97 2.66
N HIS A 78 32.45 -5.69 3.02
CA HIS A 78 31.21 -5.04 3.45
C HIS A 78 30.81 -3.95 2.46
N TRP A 79 29.96 -4.30 1.49
CA TRP A 79 29.65 -3.40 0.36
C TRP A 79 29.04 -2.06 0.79
N PHE A 80 28.25 -2.05 1.87
CA PHE A 80 27.69 -0.82 2.45
C PHE A 80 28.40 -0.41 3.75
N GLY A 81 29.54 -1.02 4.05
CA GLY A 81 30.24 -0.88 5.33
C GLY A 81 29.53 -1.64 6.44
N THR A 82 29.86 -1.28 7.67
CA THR A 82 29.29 -1.88 8.88
C THR A 82 28.70 -0.80 9.80
N ASP A 83 27.82 -1.22 10.71
CA ASP A 83 27.23 -0.32 11.71
C ASP A 83 28.06 -0.18 12.99
N ASP A 84 27.49 0.53 13.97
CA ASP A 84 28.04 0.80 15.30
C ASP A 84 28.27 -0.45 16.16
N HIS A 85 27.70 -1.58 15.73
CA HIS A 85 27.89 -2.90 16.31
C HIS A 85 28.73 -3.84 15.43
N GLY A 86 29.28 -3.32 14.32
CA GLY A 86 30.07 -4.04 13.33
C GLY A 86 29.29 -5.10 12.55
N ARG A 87 27.97 -4.94 12.43
CA ARG A 87 27.13 -5.81 11.62
C ARG A 87 27.20 -5.38 10.15
N ASP A 88 27.13 -6.32 9.22
CA ASP A 88 27.13 -6.02 7.78
C ASP A 88 25.91 -5.16 7.39
N TYR A 89 26.19 -3.96 6.88
CA TYR A 89 25.14 -2.96 6.70
C TYR A 89 24.24 -3.26 5.50
N LEU A 90 24.79 -3.84 4.42
CA LEU A 90 24.00 -4.22 3.24
C LEU A 90 22.95 -5.27 3.63
N THR A 91 23.36 -6.30 4.36
CA THR A 91 22.47 -7.36 4.84
C THR A 91 21.37 -6.78 5.72
N ARG A 92 21.72 -5.89 6.66
CA ARG A 92 20.73 -5.21 7.51
C ARG A 92 19.78 -4.33 6.71
N VAL A 93 20.26 -3.62 5.68
CA VAL A 93 19.42 -2.80 4.80
C VAL A 93 18.40 -3.66 4.05
N LEU A 94 18.81 -4.82 3.54
CA LEU A 94 17.91 -5.72 2.80
C LEU A 94 16.87 -6.38 3.72
N TYR A 95 17.28 -6.83 4.92
CA TYR A 95 16.34 -7.32 5.93
C TYR A 95 15.41 -6.21 6.45
N GLY A 96 15.92 -5.00 6.62
CA GLY A 96 15.13 -3.82 6.97
C GLY A 96 14.09 -3.48 5.93
N GLY A 97 14.45 -3.62 4.64
CA GLY A 97 13.53 -3.44 3.53
C GLY A 97 12.39 -4.46 3.52
N ARG A 98 12.63 -5.71 3.92
CA ARG A 98 11.54 -6.68 4.11
C ARG A 98 10.53 -6.15 5.11
N VAL A 99 10.98 -5.66 6.27
CA VAL A 99 10.09 -5.17 7.32
C VAL A 99 9.32 -3.92 6.85
N SER A 100 9.98 -2.92 6.30
CA SER A 100 9.31 -1.69 5.84
C SER A 100 8.31 -1.96 4.70
N LEU A 101 8.64 -2.82 3.73
CA LEU A 101 7.72 -3.22 2.67
C LEU A 101 6.53 -4.03 3.18
N LEU A 102 6.77 -4.98 4.11
CA LEU A 102 5.71 -5.74 4.77
C LEU A 102 4.73 -4.81 5.49
N VAL A 103 5.25 -3.85 6.27
CA VAL A 103 4.41 -2.91 6.99
C VAL A 103 3.55 -2.09 6.04
N GLY A 104 4.13 -1.54 4.98
CA GLY A 104 3.40 -0.78 3.96
C GLY A 104 2.26 -1.57 3.31
N VAL A 105 2.55 -2.79 2.83
CA VAL A 105 1.58 -3.62 2.10
C VAL A 105 0.48 -4.15 3.02
N PHE A 106 0.82 -4.70 4.19
CA PHE A 106 -0.16 -5.30 5.08
C PHE A 106 -1.03 -4.25 5.79
N ALA A 107 -0.47 -3.11 6.18
CA ALA A 107 -1.27 -2.01 6.73
C ALA A 107 -2.29 -1.52 5.69
N MET A 108 -1.86 -1.39 4.43
CA MET A 108 -2.78 -1.01 3.35
C MET A 108 -3.84 -2.06 3.09
N MET A 109 -3.52 -3.35 3.16
CA MET A 109 -4.51 -4.42 3.00
C MET A 109 -5.63 -4.31 4.04
N ILE A 110 -5.29 -4.09 5.31
CA ILE A 110 -6.26 -3.83 6.38
C ILE A 110 -7.09 -2.58 6.05
N ALA A 111 -6.42 -1.49 5.67
CA ALA A 111 -7.08 -0.22 5.36
C ALA A 111 -8.06 -0.34 4.18
N VAL A 112 -7.70 -1.08 3.14
CA VAL A 112 -8.58 -1.35 1.99
C VAL A 112 -9.79 -2.17 2.41
N VAL A 113 -9.59 -3.25 3.17
CA VAL A 113 -10.70 -4.13 3.58
C VAL A 113 -11.69 -3.37 4.46
N VAL A 114 -11.21 -2.74 5.52
CA VAL A 114 -12.07 -2.00 6.46
C VAL A 114 -12.70 -0.79 5.78
N GLY A 115 -11.90 -0.03 5.04
CA GLY A 115 -12.34 1.17 4.33
C GLY A 115 -13.39 0.88 3.26
N THR A 116 -13.18 -0.17 2.46
CA THR A 116 -14.13 -0.54 1.41
C THR A 116 -15.46 -0.98 1.99
N LEU A 117 -15.44 -1.81 3.04
CA LEU A 117 -16.67 -2.25 3.70
C LEU A 117 -17.42 -1.08 4.32
N ALA A 118 -16.75 -0.25 5.12
CA ALA A 118 -17.37 0.88 5.78
C ALA A 118 -17.89 1.93 4.79
N GLY A 119 -17.09 2.28 3.78
CA GLY A 119 -17.45 3.24 2.74
C GLY A 119 -18.60 2.77 1.87
N THR A 120 -18.63 1.49 1.51
CA THR A 120 -19.73 0.92 0.71
C THR A 120 -21.03 0.87 1.51
N VAL A 121 -20.97 0.47 2.79
CA VAL A 121 -22.15 0.47 3.68
C VAL A 121 -22.69 1.89 3.84
N SER A 122 -21.83 2.86 4.16
CA SER A 122 -22.26 4.26 4.33
C SER A 122 -22.85 4.84 3.03
N GLY A 123 -22.17 4.66 1.89
CA GLY A 123 -22.64 5.18 0.61
C GLY A 123 -23.94 4.52 0.14
N TYR A 124 -24.10 3.21 0.35
CA TYR A 124 -25.27 2.45 -0.11
C TYR A 124 -26.53 2.85 0.67
N PHE A 125 -26.47 2.81 2.00
CA PHE A 125 -27.63 3.11 2.84
C PHE A 125 -27.94 4.61 2.89
N GLY A 126 -26.93 5.48 2.82
CA GLY A 126 -27.14 6.92 2.91
C GLY A 126 -27.76 7.35 4.26
N GLY A 127 -28.31 8.56 4.28
CA GLY A 127 -29.13 9.07 5.39
C GLY A 127 -28.43 8.99 6.76
N PHE A 128 -29.08 8.33 7.72
CA PHE A 128 -28.59 8.23 9.09
C PHE A 128 -27.31 7.41 9.22
N VAL A 129 -27.22 6.24 8.56
CA VAL A 129 -26.04 5.37 8.60
C VAL A 129 -24.82 6.12 8.08
N ASP A 130 -24.99 6.79 6.94
CA ASP A 130 -23.95 7.60 6.33
C ASP A 130 -23.46 8.73 7.26
N ASN A 131 -24.40 9.50 7.81
CA ASN A 131 -24.07 10.58 8.73
C ASN A 131 -23.36 10.09 9.99
N MET A 132 -23.73 8.94 10.56
CA MET A 132 -23.03 8.38 11.72
C MET A 132 -21.59 7.96 11.38
N VAL A 133 -21.40 7.21 10.29
CA VAL A 133 -20.07 6.74 9.88
C VAL A 133 -19.18 7.93 9.52
N MET A 134 -19.67 8.87 8.72
CA MET A 134 -18.88 10.04 8.32
C MET A 134 -18.55 10.95 9.50
N ARG A 135 -19.48 11.18 10.44
CA ARG A 135 -19.18 11.93 11.67
C ARG A 135 -18.11 11.25 12.52
N PHE A 136 -18.17 9.93 12.65
CA PHE A 136 -17.13 9.18 13.35
C PHE A 136 -15.77 9.42 12.67
N LEU A 137 -15.69 9.27 11.35
CA LEU A 137 -14.46 9.54 10.60
C LEU A 137 -13.97 10.98 10.78
N ASP A 138 -14.87 11.97 10.72
CA ASP A 138 -14.54 13.39 10.84
C ASP A 138 -13.95 13.72 12.22
N ILE A 139 -14.47 13.12 13.29
CA ILE A 139 -13.93 13.27 14.65
C ILE A 139 -12.50 12.74 14.71
N PHE A 140 -12.24 11.52 14.24
CA PHE A 140 -10.90 10.95 14.29
C PHE A 140 -9.91 11.66 13.36
N MET A 141 -10.34 12.11 12.19
CA MET A 141 -9.50 12.85 11.26
C MET A 141 -9.24 14.31 11.66
N SER A 142 -10.04 14.86 12.59
CA SER A 142 -9.77 16.18 13.17
C SER A 142 -8.52 16.17 14.06
N ILE A 143 -8.16 15.00 14.58
CA ILE A 143 -6.94 14.78 15.35
C ILE A 143 -5.82 14.47 14.35
N PRO A 144 -4.64 15.12 14.44
CA PRO A 144 -3.54 14.77 13.56
C PRO A 144 -3.13 13.31 13.78
N SER A 145 -3.28 12.50 12.73
CA SER A 145 -3.16 11.03 12.78
C SER A 145 -1.81 10.57 13.32
N PHE A 146 -0.74 11.34 13.07
CA PHE A 146 0.59 11.04 13.59
C PHE A 146 0.66 11.06 15.12
N PHE A 147 -0.01 11.99 15.79
CA PHE A 147 -0.06 12.00 17.26
C PHE A 147 -0.81 10.79 17.80
N LEU A 148 -1.92 10.43 17.15
CA LEU A 148 -2.68 9.24 17.54
C LEU A 148 -1.85 7.96 17.38
N LEU A 149 -1.07 7.85 16.29
CA LEU A 149 -0.11 6.76 16.09
C LEU A 149 0.92 6.68 17.22
N MET A 150 1.52 7.80 17.60
CA MET A 150 2.52 7.84 18.68
C MET A 150 1.91 7.41 20.02
N ILE A 151 0.73 7.92 20.36
CA ILE A 151 0.04 7.58 21.60
C ILE A 151 -0.29 6.09 21.62
N LEU A 152 -0.95 5.57 20.58
CA LEU A 152 -1.34 4.16 20.53
C LEU A 152 -0.11 3.24 20.58
N ASN A 153 0.97 3.61 19.91
CA ASN A 153 2.20 2.84 19.92
C ASN A 153 2.86 2.82 21.31
N ALA A 154 2.87 3.94 22.03
CA ALA A 154 3.45 4.02 23.38
C ALA A 154 2.75 3.13 24.41
N TYR A 155 1.45 2.86 24.25
CA TYR A 155 0.68 1.97 25.14
C TYR A 155 0.66 0.51 24.68
N LEU A 156 0.95 0.23 23.41
CA LEU A 156 0.97 -1.12 22.86
C LEU A 156 2.36 -1.74 22.99
N LYS A 157 2.42 -3.07 23.00
CA LYS A 157 3.71 -3.77 23.00
C LYS A 157 4.48 -3.45 21.72
N PRO A 158 5.79 -3.16 21.76
CA PRO A 158 6.57 -2.98 20.55
C PRO A 158 6.51 -4.23 19.65
N GLY A 159 6.24 -4.05 18.36
CA GLY A 159 6.18 -5.17 17.41
C GLY A 159 5.66 -4.78 16.03
N ILE A 160 6.16 -5.47 15.00
CA ILE A 160 5.81 -5.24 13.58
C ILE A 160 4.30 -5.38 13.37
N SER A 161 3.67 -6.41 13.97
CA SER A 161 2.22 -6.64 13.85
C SER A 161 1.39 -5.49 14.44
N ASN A 162 1.83 -4.92 15.57
CA ASN A 162 1.12 -3.80 16.18
C ASN A 162 1.24 -2.54 15.31
N ILE A 163 2.43 -2.27 14.76
CA ILE A 163 2.62 -1.17 13.81
C ILE A 163 1.70 -1.33 12.59
N ILE A 164 1.63 -2.53 12.01
CA ILE A 164 0.73 -2.85 10.89
C ILE A 164 -0.74 -2.55 11.23
N ILE A 165 -1.20 -3.02 12.39
CA ILE A 165 -2.59 -2.86 12.82
C ILE A 165 -2.91 -1.38 13.06
N ILE A 166 -2.05 -0.64 13.78
CA ILE A 166 -2.32 0.76 14.10
C ILE A 166 -2.32 1.61 12.82
N ILE A 167 -1.32 1.44 11.94
CA ILE A 167 -1.27 2.19 10.67
C ILE A 167 -2.50 1.83 9.82
N GLY A 168 -2.82 0.55 9.65
CA GLY A 168 -3.98 0.12 8.86
C GLY A 168 -5.32 0.65 9.41
N LEU A 169 -5.51 0.62 10.73
CA LEU A 169 -6.71 1.12 11.41
C LEU A 169 -6.80 2.64 11.50
N LEU A 170 -5.77 3.38 11.11
CA LEU A 170 -5.87 4.83 10.96
C LEU A 170 -5.95 5.25 9.49
N SER A 171 -5.38 4.47 8.57
CA SER A 171 -5.44 4.74 7.12
C SER A 171 -6.76 4.35 6.46
N TRP A 172 -7.56 3.43 7.03
CA TRP A 172 -8.83 3.01 6.40
C TRP A 172 -9.84 4.14 6.22
N MET A 173 -9.75 5.19 7.04
CA MET A 173 -10.68 6.32 7.02
C MET A 173 -10.65 7.07 5.67
N GLU A 174 -9.45 7.21 5.08
CA GLU A 174 -9.28 7.85 3.77
C GLU A 174 -9.90 7.00 2.67
N VAL A 175 -9.65 5.69 2.72
CA VAL A 175 -10.22 4.72 1.77
C VAL A 175 -11.74 4.71 1.88
N ALA A 176 -12.30 4.75 3.09
CA ALA A 176 -13.73 4.76 3.32
C ALA A 176 -14.42 5.96 2.65
N ARG A 177 -13.82 7.15 2.72
CA ARG A 177 -14.37 8.35 2.07
C ARG A 177 -14.37 8.22 0.54
N ILE A 178 -13.29 7.69 -0.04
CA ILE A 178 -13.19 7.45 -1.49
C ILE A 178 -14.24 6.44 -1.93
N VAL A 179 -14.32 5.30 -1.25
CA VAL A 179 -15.29 4.23 -1.60
C VAL A 179 -16.72 4.68 -1.40
N ARG A 180 -17.00 5.49 -0.37
CA ARG A 180 -18.31 6.11 -0.19
C ARG A 180 -18.68 6.97 -1.39
N ALA A 181 -17.78 7.86 -1.83
CA ALA A 181 -18.03 8.73 -2.98
C ALA A 181 -18.36 7.92 -4.24
N GLU A 182 -17.56 6.89 -4.53
CA GLU A 182 -17.82 5.96 -5.64
C GLU A 182 -19.17 5.26 -5.48
N THR A 183 -19.49 4.79 -4.27
CA THR A 183 -20.75 4.09 -4.00
C THR A 183 -21.96 4.99 -4.19
N LEU A 184 -21.89 6.25 -3.79
CA LEU A 184 -22.96 7.24 -3.99
C LEU A 184 -23.26 7.44 -5.47
N THR A 185 -22.24 7.45 -6.33
CA THR A 185 -22.42 7.56 -7.78
C THR A 185 -22.88 6.24 -8.40
N LEU A 186 -22.32 5.11 -7.97
CA LEU A 186 -22.61 3.80 -8.55
C LEU A 186 -24.03 3.34 -8.24
N LYS A 187 -24.56 3.61 -7.04
CA LYS A 187 -25.90 3.13 -6.64
C LYS A 187 -27.03 3.71 -7.49
N GLU A 188 -26.79 4.83 -8.18
CA GLU A 188 -27.75 5.50 -9.06
C GLU A 188 -27.67 5.01 -10.52
N ARG A 189 -26.75 4.10 -10.85
CA ARG A 189 -26.60 3.56 -12.21
C ARG A 189 -27.71 2.56 -12.56
N GLU A 190 -28.11 2.55 -13.82
CA GLU A 190 -29.23 1.73 -14.34
C GLU A 190 -29.09 0.24 -14.02
N PHE A 191 -27.89 -0.34 -14.14
CA PHE A 191 -27.67 -1.76 -13.84
C PHE A 191 -27.87 -2.11 -12.36
N ILE A 192 -27.60 -1.17 -11.44
CA ILE A 192 -27.87 -1.35 -10.01
C ILE A 192 -29.38 -1.26 -9.75
N LEU A 193 -30.04 -0.24 -10.33
CA LEU A 193 -31.49 -0.07 -10.20
C LEU A 193 -32.23 -1.29 -10.72
N TYR A 194 -31.82 -1.82 -11.87
CA TYR A 194 -32.35 -3.06 -12.44
C TYR A 194 -32.16 -4.27 -11.51
N SER A 195 -30.95 -4.45 -10.96
CA SER A 195 -30.67 -5.53 -10.02
C SER A 195 -31.57 -5.44 -8.77
N LYS A 196 -31.77 -4.22 -8.25
CA LYS A 196 -32.66 -3.97 -7.10
C LYS A 196 -34.13 -4.26 -7.42
N SER A 197 -34.63 -3.80 -8.57
CA SER A 197 -35.99 -4.09 -9.03
C SER A 197 -36.24 -5.56 -9.31
N SER A 198 -35.18 -6.31 -9.63
CA SER A 198 -35.22 -7.76 -9.85
C SER A 198 -35.12 -8.57 -8.54
N GLY A 199 -35.16 -7.92 -7.37
CA GLY A 199 -35.09 -8.57 -6.06
C GLY A 199 -33.66 -8.86 -5.57
N GLY A 200 -32.64 -8.22 -6.15
CA GLY A 200 -31.25 -8.34 -5.71
C GLY A 200 -31.07 -7.86 -4.27
N GLY A 201 -30.55 -8.75 -3.41
CA GLY A 201 -30.24 -8.42 -2.02
C GLY A 201 -29.03 -7.48 -1.87
N PHE A 202 -28.91 -6.82 -0.72
CA PHE A 202 -27.81 -5.89 -0.42
C PHE A 202 -26.42 -6.50 -0.68
N PHE A 203 -26.13 -7.66 -0.08
CA PHE A 203 -24.82 -8.30 -0.24
C PHE A 203 -24.53 -8.69 -1.69
N HIS A 204 -25.56 -9.10 -2.44
CA HIS A 204 -25.43 -9.39 -3.86
C HIS A 204 -25.04 -8.14 -4.65
N ILE A 205 -25.77 -7.04 -4.45
CA ILE A 205 -25.49 -5.76 -5.12
C ILE A 205 -24.11 -5.24 -4.76
N MET A 206 -23.74 -5.30 -3.48
CA MET A 206 -22.47 -4.81 -2.97
C MET A 206 -21.28 -5.56 -3.59
N PHE A 207 -21.22 -6.89 -3.44
CA PHE A 207 -20.06 -7.68 -3.87
C PHE A 207 -20.03 -7.98 -5.36
N LYS A 208 -21.18 -8.02 -6.04
CA LYS A 208 -21.25 -8.33 -7.47
C LYS A 208 -21.21 -7.08 -8.35
N HIS A 209 -21.64 -5.94 -7.84
CA HIS A 209 -21.80 -4.74 -8.65
C HIS A 209 -21.03 -3.54 -8.09
N ILE A 210 -21.21 -3.13 -6.84
CA ILE A 210 -20.61 -1.88 -6.36
C ILE A 210 -19.09 -2.00 -6.18
N ILE A 211 -18.63 -2.93 -5.34
CA ILE A 211 -17.20 -3.08 -5.05
C ILE A 211 -16.39 -3.35 -6.33
N PRO A 212 -16.78 -4.30 -7.21
CA PRO A 212 -16.05 -4.54 -8.45
C PRO A 212 -15.94 -3.31 -9.36
N ASN A 213 -16.96 -2.46 -9.40
CA ASN A 213 -16.92 -1.23 -10.20
C ASN A 213 -16.11 -0.10 -9.53
N ALA A 214 -16.00 -0.10 -8.20
CA ALA A 214 -15.16 0.84 -7.45
C ALA A 214 -13.68 0.39 -7.35
N MET A 215 -13.35 -0.86 -7.70
CA MET A 215 -11.99 -1.41 -7.65
C MET A 215 -10.91 -0.52 -8.28
N PRO A 216 -11.12 0.12 -9.46
CA PRO A 216 -10.14 1.03 -10.03
C PRO A 216 -9.72 2.15 -9.07
N SER A 217 -10.69 2.84 -8.48
CA SER A 217 -10.44 3.92 -7.53
C SER A 217 -9.82 3.41 -6.23
N ILE A 218 -10.24 2.23 -5.76
CA ILE A 218 -9.66 1.56 -4.59
C ILE A 218 -8.19 1.23 -4.81
N VAL A 219 -7.83 0.65 -5.97
CA VAL A 219 -6.45 0.24 -6.29
C VAL A 219 -5.53 1.46 -6.40
N VAL A 220 -6.02 2.55 -7.00
CA VAL A 220 -5.29 3.82 -7.08
C VAL A 220 -5.03 4.38 -5.68
N ALA A 221 -6.09 4.48 -4.85
CA ALA A 221 -5.98 4.96 -3.49
C ALA A 221 -5.03 4.10 -2.64
N ALA A 222 -5.13 2.77 -2.78
CA ALA A 222 -4.26 1.83 -2.09
C ALA A 222 -2.79 2.02 -2.46
N SER A 223 -2.49 2.19 -3.75
CA SER A 223 -1.11 2.35 -4.23
C SER A 223 -0.44 3.60 -3.65
N LEU A 224 -1.17 4.72 -3.60
CA LEU A 224 -0.68 5.96 -3.00
C LEU A 224 -0.50 5.82 -1.48
N ASN A 225 -1.44 5.14 -0.82
CA ASN A 225 -1.42 5.00 0.63
C ASN A 225 -0.41 3.95 1.16
N VAL A 226 0.04 3.00 0.34
CA VAL A 226 1.22 2.17 0.68
C VAL A 226 2.44 3.05 0.90
N ALA A 227 2.67 4.05 0.06
CA ALA A 227 3.81 4.96 0.18
C ALA A 227 3.74 5.75 1.51
N THR A 228 2.56 6.27 1.84
CA THR A 228 2.29 6.95 3.12
C THR A 228 2.50 6.03 4.31
N ALA A 229 2.08 4.76 4.22
CA ALA A 229 2.27 3.78 5.29
C ALA A 229 3.75 3.46 5.55
N ILE A 230 4.56 3.30 4.49
CA ILE A 230 6.02 3.11 4.61
C ILE A 230 6.68 4.34 5.25
N LEU A 231 6.30 5.54 4.81
CA LEU A 231 6.83 6.78 5.37
C LEU A 231 6.46 6.92 6.86
N THR A 232 5.23 6.55 7.22
CA THR A 232 4.72 6.60 8.60
C THR A 232 5.45 5.60 9.50
N GLU A 233 5.65 4.36 9.04
CA GLU A 233 6.47 3.37 9.74
C GLU A 233 7.89 3.89 9.94
N SER A 234 8.48 4.43 8.87
CA SER A 234 9.84 4.96 8.90
C SER A 234 9.97 6.11 9.90
N ALA A 235 8.99 7.01 9.95
CA ALA A 235 8.95 8.12 10.90
C ALA A 235 8.77 7.65 12.35
N LEU A 236 7.89 6.69 12.62
CA LEU A 236 7.73 6.11 13.97
C LEU A 236 9.01 5.41 14.43
N SER A 237 9.60 4.59 13.56
CA SER A 237 10.88 3.91 13.83
C SER A 237 12.02 4.91 13.99
N PHE A 238 12.05 6.00 13.22
CA PHE A 238 13.03 7.08 13.36
C PHE A 238 12.94 7.80 14.71
N LEU A 239 11.74 7.88 15.29
CA LEU A 239 11.51 8.45 16.63
C LEU A 239 11.69 7.41 17.77
N GLY A 240 12.12 6.18 17.46
CA GLY A 240 12.33 5.12 18.44
C GLY A 240 11.04 4.40 18.89
N LEU A 241 9.90 4.73 18.30
CA LEU A 241 8.58 4.13 18.58
C LEU A 241 8.22 3.02 17.56
N GLY A 242 9.18 2.54 16.79
CA GLY A 242 8.92 1.57 15.74
C GLY A 242 9.57 0.23 16.01
N VAL A 243 10.19 -0.32 14.96
CA VAL A 243 10.81 -1.65 14.99
C VAL A 243 12.01 -1.64 15.92
N GLN A 244 11.96 -2.50 16.94
CA GLN A 244 13.01 -2.63 17.95
C GLN A 244 14.05 -3.68 17.54
N GLN A 245 15.27 -3.53 18.07
CA GLN A 245 16.33 -4.54 17.91
C GLN A 245 15.88 -5.92 18.44
N PRO A 246 16.35 -7.04 17.85
CA PRO A 246 17.41 -7.16 16.84
C PRO A 246 16.96 -6.83 15.40
N ASN A 247 15.65 -6.78 15.15
CA ASN A 247 15.11 -6.52 13.81
C ASN A 247 15.48 -5.13 13.31
N ALA A 248 15.74 -5.03 12.01
CA ALA A 248 15.94 -3.76 11.32
C ALA A 248 14.66 -3.37 10.57
N SER A 249 14.43 -2.07 10.45
CA SER A 249 13.63 -1.45 9.40
C SER A 249 14.39 -0.25 8.86
N TRP A 250 14.04 0.28 7.68
CA TRP A 250 14.77 1.45 7.17
C TRP A 250 14.65 2.65 8.13
N GLY A 251 13.50 2.83 8.78
CA GLY A 251 13.33 3.87 9.79
C GLY A 251 14.18 3.67 11.05
N SER A 252 14.28 2.44 11.57
CA SER A 252 15.10 2.19 12.77
C SER A 252 16.61 2.28 12.47
N MET A 253 17.00 1.97 11.23
CA MET A 253 18.36 2.21 10.75
C MET A 253 18.69 3.70 10.68
N LEU A 254 17.74 4.54 10.23
CA LEU A 254 17.89 5.99 10.27
C LEU A 254 17.94 6.54 11.71
N ASN A 255 17.20 5.94 12.66
CA ASN A 255 17.30 6.30 14.08
C ASN A 255 18.72 6.08 14.60
N ASN A 256 19.28 4.89 14.37
CA ASN A 256 20.65 4.56 14.79
C ASN A 256 21.69 5.46 14.14
N ALA A 257 21.49 5.85 12.87
CA ALA A 257 22.42 6.69 12.13
C ALA A 257 22.54 8.13 12.68
N GLN A 258 21.57 8.62 13.48
CA GLN A 258 21.57 10.00 14.00
C GLN A 258 22.85 10.33 14.78
N GLY A 259 23.36 9.39 15.58
CA GLY A 259 24.58 9.57 16.38
C GLY A 259 25.87 9.54 15.56
N TYR A 260 25.83 9.07 14.31
CA TYR A 260 27.00 8.77 13.50
C TYR A 260 27.05 9.56 12.19
N VAL A 261 26.19 10.55 11.97
CA VAL A 261 26.12 11.30 10.70
C VAL A 261 27.45 11.95 10.33
N GLY A 262 28.20 12.43 11.33
CA GLY A 262 29.51 13.08 11.13
C GLY A 262 30.67 12.12 10.86
N GLU A 263 30.56 10.85 11.26
CA GLU A 263 31.63 9.85 11.15
C GLU A 263 31.35 8.83 10.04
N ALA A 264 30.10 8.40 9.91
CA ALA A 264 29.64 7.34 9.03
C ALA A 264 28.33 7.74 8.33
N THR A 265 28.39 8.77 7.47
CA THR A 265 27.22 9.30 6.74
C THR A 265 26.49 8.25 5.88
N TYR A 266 27.19 7.20 5.45
CA TYR A 266 26.62 6.09 4.68
C TYR A 266 25.49 5.36 5.44
N LEU A 267 25.52 5.36 6.78
CA LEU A 267 24.48 4.79 7.62
C LEU A 267 23.14 5.50 7.44
N ALA A 268 23.13 6.82 7.24
CA ALA A 268 21.90 7.55 6.95
C ALA A 268 21.51 7.46 5.46
N LEU A 269 22.52 7.49 4.58
CA LEU A 269 22.32 7.62 3.14
C LEU A 269 21.57 6.43 2.53
N PHE A 270 22.01 5.20 2.79
CA PHE A 270 21.44 4.01 2.15
C PHE A 270 19.96 3.74 2.52
N PRO A 271 19.56 3.65 3.80
CA PRO A 271 18.16 3.46 4.15
C PRO A 271 17.30 4.65 3.70
N GLY A 272 17.81 5.88 3.78
CA GLY A 272 17.10 7.07 3.30
C GLY A 272 16.81 7.05 1.79
N LEU A 273 17.80 6.67 0.97
CA LEU A 273 17.62 6.52 -0.46
C LEU A 273 16.62 5.42 -0.82
N LEU A 274 16.62 4.30 -0.11
CA LEU A 274 15.68 3.21 -0.37
C LEU A 274 14.24 3.59 -0.01
N ILE A 275 14.03 4.28 1.11
CA ILE A 275 12.72 4.87 1.46
C ILE A 275 12.26 5.80 0.34
N LEU A 276 13.13 6.74 -0.09
CA LEU A 276 12.82 7.71 -1.13
C LEU A 276 12.44 7.03 -2.45
N MET A 277 13.26 6.12 -2.95
CA MET A 277 13.03 5.40 -4.20
C MET A 277 11.76 4.56 -4.17
N THR A 278 11.48 3.93 -3.03
CA THR A 278 10.26 3.12 -2.84
C THR A 278 9.00 3.99 -2.85
N ILE A 279 9.00 5.09 -2.08
CA ILE A 279 7.87 6.03 -2.02
C ILE A 279 7.60 6.65 -3.39
N LEU A 280 8.66 7.13 -4.07
CA LEU A 280 8.53 7.70 -5.41
C LEU A 280 7.97 6.66 -6.40
N SER A 281 8.41 5.41 -6.30
CA SER A 281 7.92 4.35 -7.17
C SER A 281 6.43 4.08 -6.97
N PHE A 282 5.97 3.95 -5.72
CA PHE A 282 4.53 3.76 -5.43
C PHE A 282 3.68 4.96 -5.84
N ASN A 283 4.16 6.19 -5.61
CA ASN A 283 3.44 7.40 -6.00
C ASN A 283 3.30 7.51 -7.53
N VAL A 284 4.39 7.31 -8.28
CA VAL A 284 4.37 7.31 -9.74
C VAL A 284 3.45 6.21 -10.27
N LEU A 285 3.50 5.02 -9.69
CA LEU A 285 2.61 3.92 -10.05
C LEU A 285 1.15 4.28 -9.81
N GLY A 286 0.80 4.82 -8.64
CA GLY A 286 -0.56 5.28 -8.32
C GLY A 286 -1.08 6.31 -9.32
N ASP A 287 -0.25 7.28 -9.69
CA ASP A 287 -0.61 8.31 -10.68
C ASP A 287 -0.83 7.75 -12.09
N VAL A 288 0.02 6.82 -12.53
CA VAL A 288 -0.14 6.21 -13.86
C VAL A 288 -1.31 5.25 -13.87
N LEU A 289 -1.52 4.48 -12.79
CA LEU A 289 -2.71 3.64 -12.62
C LEU A 289 -3.99 4.48 -12.73
N ARG A 290 -4.03 5.64 -12.07
CA ARG A 290 -5.16 6.57 -12.15
C ARG A 290 -5.45 7.00 -13.59
N LYS A 291 -4.41 7.37 -14.34
CA LYS A 291 -4.54 7.79 -15.75
C LYS A 291 -4.90 6.65 -16.70
N GLY A 292 -4.39 5.44 -16.44
CA GLY A 292 -4.69 4.27 -17.25
C GLY A 292 -6.11 3.77 -17.04
N LEU A 293 -6.58 3.78 -15.78
CA LEU A 293 -7.92 3.36 -15.41
C LEU A 293 -8.98 4.37 -15.82
N SER A 294 -8.70 5.68 -15.76
CA SER A 294 -9.63 6.69 -16.26
C SER A 294 -9.89 6.61 -17.77
N ARG A 295 -8.98 5.99 -18.54
CA ARG A 295 -9.18 5.73 -19.98
C ARG A 295 -10.01 4.47 -20.27
N ARG A 296 -10.25 3.62 -19.25
CA ARG A 296 -11.06 2.40 -19.38
C ARG A 296 -12.56 2.69 -19.29
N TYR A 297 -12.95 3.82 -18.69
CA TYR A 297 -14.33 4.26 -18.47
C TYR A 297 -14.66 5.45 -19.35
#